data_AF-A0A426VWM5-F1
#
_entry.id   AF-A0A426VWM5-F1
#
_cell.length_a   1.000
_cell.length_b   1.000
_cell.length_c   1.000
_cell.angle_alpha   90.00
_cell.angle_beta   90.00
_cell.angle_gamma   90.00
#
_symmetry.space_group_name_H-M   'P 1'
#
loop_
_entity.id
_entity.type
_entity.pdbx_description
1 polymer ?
#
loop_
_entity_poly.entity_id
_entity_poly.type
_entity_poly.pdbx_seq_one_letter_code
_entity_poly.pdbx_strand_id
1 'polypeptide(L)'
;MGDLKSLFFLILLYPVIEELTFRGIIQEYISQKTKQQILFFNLSIANLLTSILFVFMHFVHHEIIWAILTFFPSLVFGYFKEKYSKITPSIILHIFYNLCYFSFIGN
;
A
#
# COMPACT_ATOMS: atom_id res chain seq x y z
N MET A 1 -3.60 -28.16 -3.80
CA MET A 1 -3.13 -27.64 -2.49
C MET A 1 -2.16 -26.46 -2.61
N GLY A 2 -1.61 -26.16 -3.81
CA GLY A 2 -0.75 -24.99 -4.05
C GLY A 2 -1.51 -23.66 -4.10
N ASP A 3 -2.68 -23.64 -4.77
CA ASP A 3 -3.38 -22.38 -5.07
C ASP A 3 -4.03 -21.71 -3.86
N LEU A 4 -4.64 -22.49 -2.96
CA LEU A 4 -5.25 -21.93 -1.76
C LEU A 4 -4.20 -21.29 -0.84
N LYS A 5 -3.00 -21.90 -0.80
CA LYS A 5 -1.87 -21.39 -0.04
C LYS A 5 -1.37 -20.10 -0.68
N SER A 6 -1.11 -20.07 -1.98
CA SER A 6 -0.62 -18.84 -2.65
C SER A 6 -1.63 -17.69 -2.51
N LEU A 7 -2.93 -17.94 -2.68
CA LEU A 7 -3.99 -16.94 -2.47
C LEU A 7 -3.99 -16.38 -1.05
N PHE A 8 -3.80 -17.22 -0.03
CA PHE A 8 -3.67 -16.76 1.35
C PHE A 8 -2.50 -15.78 1.53
N PHE A 9 -1.33 -16.10 0.96
CA PHE A 9 -0.17 -15.21 1.05
C PHE A 9 -0.40 -13.90 0.29
N LEU A 10 -0.93 -13.96 -0.94
CA LEU A 10 -1.12 -12.81 -1.82
C LEU A 10 -2.25 -11.87 -1.36
N ILE A 11 -3.33 -12.41 -0.80
CA ILE A 11 -4.51 -11.62 -0.41
C ILE A 11 -4.42 -11.17 1.04
N LEU A 12 -3.84 -11.98 1.93
CA LEU A 12 -3.85 -11.70 3.37
C LEU A 12 -2.47 -11.36 3.92
N LEU A 13 -1.51 -12.28 3.80
CA LEU A 13 -0.26 -12.15 4.56
C LEU A 13 0.62 -11.01 4.03
N TYR A 14 0.86 -10.94 2.72
CA TYR A 14 1.69 -9.90 2.12
C TYR A 14 1.10 -8.51 2.31
N PRO A 15 -0.20 -8.25 2.03
CA PRO A 15 -0.78 -6.94 2.29
C PRO A 15 -0.61 -6.49 3.75
N VAL A 16 -0.77 -7.39 4.72
CA VAL A 16 -0.55 -7.05 6.14
C VAL A 16 0.90 -6.65 6.39
N ILE A 17 1.87 -7.44 5.91
CA ILE A 17 3.31 -7.15 6.10
C ILE A 17 3.69 -5.83 5.41
N GLU A 18 3.21 -5.62 4.20
CA GLU A 18 3.45 -4.41 3.42
C GLU A 18 2.90 -3.17 4.11
N GLU A 19 1.65 -3.20 4.57
CA GLU A 19 1.08 -2.05 5.28
C GLU A 19 1.77 -1.77 6.62
N LEU A 20 2.15 -2.80 7.38
CA LEU A 20 2.95 -2.60 8.61
C LEU A 20 4.29 -1.94 8.30
N THR A 21 4.95 -2.35 7.22
CA THR A 21 6.26 -1.83 6.82
C THR A 21 6.15 -0.42 6.26
N PHE A 22 5.35 -0.23 5.21
CA PHE A 22 5.27 1.03 4.49
C PHE A 22 4.47 2.07 5.28
N ARG A 23 3.33 1.73 5.88
CA ARG A 23 2.44 2.72 6.52
C ARG A 23 2.71 2.85 8.01
N GLY A 24 3.08 1.74 8.65
CA GLY A 24 3.42 1.72 10.07
C GLY A 24 4.81 2.26 10.39
N ILE A 25 5.81 1.97 9.56
CA ILE A 25 7.20 2.37 9.83
C ILE A 25 7.62 3.52 8.91
N ILE A 26 7.59 3.32 7.59
CA ILE A 26 8.21 4.26 6.64
C ILE A 26 7.44 5.58 6.58
N GLN A 27 6.12 5.54 6.35
CA GLN A 27 5.29 6.74 6.29
C GLN A 27 5.30 7.49 7.61
N GLU A 28 5.28 6.78 8.73
CA GLU A 28 5.36 7.40 10.06
C GLU A 28 6.71 8.10 10.27
N TYR A 29 7.81 7.44 9.94
CA TYR A 29 9.15 8.02 10.01
C TYR A 29 9.28 9.27 9.15
N ILE A 30 8.82 9.22 7.89
CA ILE A 30 8.85 10.38 6.99
C ILE A 30 7.95 11.49 7.51
N SER A 31 6.76 11.16 8.01
CA SER A 31 5.80 12.12 8.58
C SER A 31 6.38 12.92 9.75
N GLN A 32 7.13 12.25 10.64
CA GLN A 32 7.84 12.91 11.74
C GLN A 32 8.92 13.87 11.23
N LYS A 33 9.65 13.51 10.16
CA LYS A 33 10.68 14.37 9.56
C LYS A 33 10.10 15.56 8.79
N THR A 34 8.96 15.38 8.14
CA THR A 34 8.28 16.43 7.35
C THR A 34 7.28 17.24 8.18
N LYS A 35 7.19 17.00 9.49
CA LYS A 35 6.25 17.67 10.42
C LYS A 35 4.79 17.61 9.92
N GLN A 36 4.39 16.46 9.38
CA GLN A 36 3.05 16.25 8.82
C GLN A 36 2.67 17.26 7.74
N GLN A 37 3.64 17.73 6.95
CA GLN A 37 3.37 18.71 5.89
C GLN A 37 2.39 18.14 4.86
N ILE A 38 1.29 18.85 4.69
CA ILE A 38 0.23 18.57 3.71
C ILE A 38 0.55 19.35 2.44
N LEU A 39 0.37 18.69 1.29
CA LEU A 39 0.50 19.30 -0.03
C LEU A 39 -0.86 19.84 -0.51
N PHE A 40 -1.66 18.99 -1.15
CA PHE A 40 -2.94 19.34 -1.78
C PHE A 40 -3.95 18.21 -1.60
N PHE A 41 -5.25 18.52 -1.51
CA PHE A 41 -6.31 17.53 -1.25
C PHE A 41 -6.04 16.59 -0.05
N ASN A 42 -5.46 17.10 1.03
CA ASN A 42 -5.07 16.31 2.21
C ASN A 42 -4.07 15.16 1.91
N LEU A 43 -3.34 15.21 0.80
CA LEU A 43 -2.18 14.34 0.58
C LEU A 43 -0.96 14.89 1.30
N SER A 44 -0.38 14.09 2.20
CA SER A 44 0.87 14.45 2.87
C SER A 44 2.09 14.13 1.99
N ILE A 45 3.20 14.83 2.25
CA ILE A 45 4.51 14.49 1.67
C ILE A 45 4.92 13.07 2.06
N ALA A 46 4.58 12.64 3.29
CA ALA A 46 4.91 11.31 3.77
C ALA A 46 4.22 10.21 2.97
N ASN A 47 2.93 10.37 2.67
CA ASN A 47 2.16 9.44 1.85
C ASN A 47 2.72 9.39 0.41
N LEU A 48 3.04 10.55 -0.16
CA LEU A 48 3.61 10.63 -1.51
C LEU A 48 4.94 9.88 -1.61
N LEU A 49 5.90 10.20 -0.73
CA LEU A 49 7.22 9.57 -0.74
C LEU A 49 7.16 8.07 -0.44
N THR A 50 6.30 7.68 0.51
CA THR A 50 6.08 6.25 0.81
C THR A 50 5.50 5.52 -0.39
N SER A 51 4.56 6.13 -1.11
CA SER A 51 3.95 5.53 -2.30
C SER A 51 4.94 5.41 -3.46
N ILE A 52 5.84 6.38 -3.63
CA ILE A 52 6.94 6.28 -4.60
C ILE A 52 7.86 5.10 -4.25
N LEU A 53 8.23 4.96 -2.97
CA LEU A 53 9.06 3.84 -2.52
C LEU A 53 8.36 2.48 -2.69
N PHE A 54 7.05 2.44 -2.44
CA PHE A 54 6.23 1.24 -2.63
C PHE A 54 6.27 0.76 -4.09
N VAL A 55 6.11 1.68 -5.05
CA VAL A 55 6.25 1.39 -6.49
C VAL A 55 7.63 0.86 -6.83
N PHE A 56 8.69 1.49 -6.30
CA PHE A 56 10.06 1.03 -6.55
C PHE A 56 10.29 -0.41 -6.08
N MET A 57 9.73 -0.79 -4.93
CA MET A 57 9.81 -2.15 -4.43
C MET A 57 9.07 -3.15 -5.34
N HIS A 58 8.00 -2.70 -5.99
CA HIS A 58 7.22 -3.54 -6.90
C HIS A 58 7.92 -3.79 -8.25
N PHE A 59 8.87 -2.94 -8.68
CA PHE A 59 9.66 -3.21 -9.90
C PHE A 59 10.52 -4.49 -9.80
N VAL A 60 10.81 -4.97 -8.59
CA VAL A 60 11.59 -6.21 -8.40
C VAL A 60 10.77 -7.45 -8.79
N HIS A 61 9.44 -7.37 -8.67
CA HIS A 61 8.54 -8.52 -8.79
C HIS A 61 7.49 -8.37 -9.90
N HIS A 62 7.30 -7.16 -10.45
CA HIS A 62 6.30 -6.87 -11.47
C HIS A 62 6.91 -6.19 -12.71
N GLU A 63 6.23 -6.38 -13.84
CA GLU A 63 6.44 -5.56 -15.03
C GLU A 63 6.22 -4.07 -14.73
N ILE A 64 6.94 -3.22 -15.45
CA ILE A 64 7.04 -1.77 -15.20
C ILE A 64 5.66 -1.12 -15.08
N ILE A 65 4.74 -1.42 -15.99
CA ILE A 65 3.40 -0.81 -16.01
C ILE A 65 2.61 -1.20 -14.76
N TRP A 66 2.62 -2.49 -14.39
CA TRP A 66 1.88 -2.97 -13.22
C TRP A 66 2.43 -2.37 -11.93
N ALA A 67 3.76 -2.30 -11.80
CA ALA A 67 4.40 -1.65 -10.66
C ALA A 67 3.99 -0.17 -10.54
N ILE A 68 4.02 0.59 -11.64
CA ILE A 68 3.61 2.01 -11.64
C ILE A 68 2.14 2.17 -11.25
N LEU A 69 1.25 1.28 -11.72
CA LEU A 69 -0.17 1.34 -11.38
C LEU A 69 -0.44 1.14 -9.89
N THR A 70 0.44 0.47 -9.14
CA THR A 70 0.32 0.34 -7.67
C THR A 70 0.45 1.68 -6.92
N PHE A 71 0.95 2.73 -7.58
CA PHE A 71 1.06 4.07 -7.01
C PHE A 71 -0.29 4.62 -6.55
N PHE A 72 -1.33 4.46 -7.37
CA PHE A 72 -2.66 5.00 -7.09
C PHE A 72 -3.34 4.36 -5.88
N PRO A 73 -3.48 3.01 -5.79
CA PRO A 73 -4.03 2.39 -4.59
C PRO A 73 -3.16 2.68 -3.36
N SER A 74 -1.82 2.72 -3.52
CA SER A 74 -0.91 3.09 -2.43
C SER A 74 -1.21 4.46 -1.83
N LEU A 75 -1.47 5.48 -2.66
CA LEU A 75 -1.84 6.82 -2.19
C LEU A 75 -3.16 6.79 -1.41
N VAL A 76 -4.15 6.01 -1.86
CA VAL A 76 -5.44 5.87 -1.18
C VAL A 76 -5.24 5.22 0.19
N PHE A 77 -4.43 4.15 0.28
CA PHE A 77 -4.16 3.46 1.53
C PHE A 77 -3.48 4.39 2.54
N GLY A 78 -2.46 5.14 2.11
CA GLY A 78 -1.76 6.08 2.98
C GLY A 78 -2.62 7.27 3.40
N TYR A 79 -3.54 7.73 2.55
CA TYR A 79 -4.53 8.76 2.91
C TYR A 79 -5.45 8.28 4.04
N PHE A 80 -5.97 7.06 3.94
CA PHE A 80 -6.84 6.50 4.97
C PHE A 80 -6.09 6.22 6.30
N LYS A 81 -4.81 5.86 6.22
CA LYS A 81 -3.95 5.77 7.41
C LYS A 81 -3.90 7.09 8.17
N GLU A 82 -3.69 8.19 7.46
CA GLU A 82 -3.59 9.52 8.05
C GLU A 82 -4.93 10.02 8.56
N LYS A 83 -5.99 9.87 7.76
CA LYS A 83 -7.35 10.28 8.10
C LYS A 83 -7.86 9.64 9.39
N TYR A 84 -7.58 8.36 9.60
CA TYR A 84 -8.05 7.62 10.78
C TYR A 84 -6.97 7.43 11.86
N SER A 85 -5.74 7.88 11.60
CA SER A 85 -4.56 7.69 12.47
C SER A 85 -4.37 6.22 12.91
N LYS A 86 -4.73 5.28 12.03
CA LYS A 86 -4.68 3.83 12.25
C LYS A 86 -4.25 3.14 10.96
N ILE A 87 -3.50 2.04 11.08
CA ILE A 87 -3.04 1.25 9.92
C ILE A 87 -4.14 0.28 9.44
N THR A 88 -5.11 -0.06 10.32
CA THR A 88 -6.17 -1.02 10.03
C THR A 88 -6.98 -0.72 8.76
N PRO A 89 -7.40 0.54 8.48
CA PRO A 89 -8.10 0.85 7.24
C PRO A 89 -7.26 0.57 5.99
N SER A 90 -5.96 0.86 6.03
CA SER A 90 -5.03 0.58 4.92
C SER A 90 -4.89 -0.92 4.68
N ILE A 91 -4.74 -1.72 5.74
CA ILE A 91 -4.71 -3.18 5.66
C ILE A 91 -5.98 -3.72 5.02
N ILE A 92 -7.15 -3.31 5.51
CA ILE A 92 -8.45 -3.78 4.99
C ILE A 92 -8.60 -3.41 3.51
N LEU A 93 -8.26 -2.17 3.14
CA LEU A 93 -8.35 -1.71 1.75
C LEU A 93 -7.39 -2.47 0.84
N HIS A 94 -6.18 -2.78 1.31
CA HIS A 94 -5.20 -3.52 0.52
C HIS A 94 -5.63 -4.98 0.32
N ILE A 95 -6.06 -5.65 1.39
CA ILE A 95 -6.63 -7.01 1.29
C ILE A 95 -7.81 -7.02 0.32
N PHE A 96 -8.71 -6.05 0.42
CA PHE A 96 -9.86 -5.92 -0.48
C PHE A 96 -9.44 -5.68 -1.93
N TYR A 97 -8.46 -4.81 -2.16
CA TYR A 97 -7.92 -4.54 -3.49
C TYR A 97 -7.32 -5.81 -4.11
N ASN A 98 -6.48 -6.54 -3.38
CA ASN A 98 -5.88 -7.79 -3.87
C ASN A 98 -6.94 -8.86 -4.11
N LEU A 99 -7.93 -8.99 -3.21
CA LEU A 99 -9.06 -9.91 -3.40
C LEU A 99 -9.80 -9.60 -4.71
N CYS A 100 -10.13 -8.33 -4.97
CA CYS A 100 -10.76 -7.91 -6.22
C CYS A 100 -9.85 -8.19 -7.43
N TYR A 101 -8.58 -7.82 -7.36
CA TYR A 101 -7.62 -8.04 -8.45
C TYR A 101 -7.52 -9.53 -8.84
N PHE A 102 -7.31 -10.42 -7.87
CA PHE A 102 -7.22 -11.85 -8.14
C PHE A 102 -8.56 -12.47 -8.55
N SER A 103 -9.70 -11.90 -8.14
CA SER A 103 -11.02 -12.42 -8.54
C SER A 103 -11.41 -12.04 -9.97
N PHE A 104 -11.02 -10.85 -10.44
CA PHE A 104 -11.48 -10.31 -11.74
C PHE A 104 -10.41 -10.28 -12.83
N ILE A 105 -9.14 -10.17 -12.46
CA ILE A 105 -8.02 -9.99 -13.41
C ILE A 105 -7.06 -11.18 -13.36
N GLY A 106 -6.83 -11.76 -12.17
CA GLY A 106 -5.85 -12.83 -11.95
C GLY A 106 -6.31 -14.27 -12.23
N ASN A 107 -7.31 -14.47 -13.10
CA ASN A 107 -7.77 -15.80 -13.56
C ASN A 107 -6.93 -16.33 -14.74
#